data_AF-A0A936F593-F1
#
_entry.id   AF-A0A936F593-F1
#
_cell.length_a   1.000
_cell.length_b   1.000
_cell.length_c   1.000
_cell.angle_alpha   90.00
_cell.angle_beta   90.00
_cell.angle_gamma   90.00
#
_symmetry.space_group_name_H-M   'P 1'
#
loop_
_entity.id
_entity.type
_entity.pdbx_description
1 polymer ?
#
loop_
_entity_poly.entity_id
_entity_poly.type
_entity_poly.pdbx_seq_one_letter_code
_entity_poly.pdbx_strand_id
1 'polypeptide(L)'
;MRLLLAGCFALGLAAAPPPDPTECVACHDTIDLAKFRTRTHGKLGCVTCHTAITTLPHPEKLPPPQCVRCHDHEGQDYGNSVHGVARKQGKDHAPSCVTCHGHAHDVVPKNHPDSKVARKNMDATCGKCHDQEHLRKLSTRLPKRASRMDLKKMPGK
;
A
#
# COMPACT_ATOMS: atom_id res chain seq x y z
N MET A 1 -26.55 -40.36 44.75
CA MET A 1 -26.79 -39.19 43.86
C MET A 1 -25.69 -38.15 44.07
N ARG A 2 -24.57 -38.26 43.34
CA ARG A 2 -23.58 -37.18 43.20
C ARG A 2 -23.07 -37.25 41.76
N LEU A 3 -23.65 -36.41 40.91
CA LEU A 3 -23.26 -36.22 39.52
C LEU A 3 -21.87 -35.56 39.49
N LEU A 4 -20.86 -36.31 39.06
CA LEU A 4 -19.56 -35.75 38.68
C LEU A 4 -19.68 -35.23 37.24
N LEU A 5 -19.93 -33.93 37.08
CA LEU A 5 -19.80 -33.25 35.79
C LEU A 5 -18.30 -33.13 35.47
N ALA A 6 -17.82 -34.03 34.61
CA ALA A 6 -16.51 -33.91 33.98
C ALA A 6 -16.53 -32.70 33.03
N GLY A 7 -16.02 -31.57 33.50
CA GLY A 7 -15.76 -30.41 32.65
C GLY A 7 -14.56 -30.67 31.75
N CYS A 8 -14.80 -31.12 30.52
CA CYS A 8 -13.80 -31.06 29.45
C CYS A 8 -13.49 -29.58 29.16
N PHE A 9 -12.42 -29.05 29.75
CA PHE A 9 -11.79 -27.82 29.29
C PHE A 9 -11.19 -28.09 27.92
N ALA A 10 -11.88 -27.67 26.86
CA ALA A 10 -11.31 -27.60 25.54
C ALA A 10 -10.14 -26.60 25.57
N LEU A 11 -8.89 -27.10 25.54
CA LEU A 11 -7.73 -26.28 25.23
C LEU A 11 -7.91 -25.74 23.80
N GLY A 12 -8.38 -24.50 23.69
CA GLY A 12 -8.38 -23.79 22.42
C GLY A 12 -6.94 -23.65 21.93
N LEU A 13 -6.64 -24.14 20.72
CA LEU A 13 -5.38 -23.83 20.05
C LEU A 13 -5.35 -22.33 19.79
N ALA A 14 -4.63 -21.58 20.63
CA ALA A 14 -4.27 -20.21 20.32
C ALA A 14 -3.38 -20.23 19.08
N ALA A 15 -3.76 -19.47 18.04
CA ALA A 15 -2.91 -19.25 16.88
C ALA A 15 -1.55 -18.72 17.35
N ALA A 16 -0.46 -19.25 16.79
CA ALA A 16 0.88 -18.79 17.11
C ALA A 16 0.97 -17.25 16.91
N PRO A 17 1.66 -16.53 17.81
CA PRO A 17 1.83 -15.10 17.66
C PRO A 17 2.53 -14.79 16.32
N PRO A 18 2.24 -13.64 15.70
CA PRO A 18 2.95 -13.22 14.50
C PRO A 18 4.45 -13.13 14.78
N PRO A 19 5.31 -13.37 13.77
CA PRO A 19 6.76 -13.33 13.94
C PRO A 19 7.24 -11.96 14.41
N ASP A 20 8.29 -11.94 15.23
CA ASP A 20 8.91 -10.71 15.71
C ASP A 20 9.59 -9.99 14.51
N PRO A 21 9.38 -8.68 14.32
CA PRO A 21 10.04 -7.92 13.26
C PRO A 21 11.57 -8.04 13.26
N THR A 22 12.20 -8.31 14.42
CA THR A 22 13.65 -8.54 14.54
C THR A 22 14.12 -9.79 13.81
N GLU A 23 13.31 -10.83 13.72
CA GLU A 23 13.61 -12.05 12.93
C GLU A 23 13.65 -11.76 11.44
N CYS A 24 12.83 -10.80 10.97
CA CYS A 24 12.81 -10.39 9.57
C CYS A 24 14.08 -9.61 9.20
N VAL A 25 14.45 -8.62 10.02
CA VAL A 25 15.58 -7.73 9.74
C VAL A 25 16.95 -8.37 10.01
N ALA A 26 16.98 -9.57 10.60
CA ALA A 26 18.20 -10.37 10.68
C ALA A 26 18.73 -10.79 9.30
N CYS A 27 17.82 -11.01 8.33
CA CYS A 27 18.17 -11.30 6.93
C CYS A 27 17.88 -10.13 5.99
N HIS A 28 16.94 -9.25 6.33
CA HIS A 28 16.62 -8.04 5.55
C HIS A 28 17.36 -6.82 6.12
N ASP A 29 18.69 -6.87 6.09
CA ASP A 29 19.61 -5.89 6.70
C ASP A 29 19.52 -4.47 6.12
N THR A 30 18.96 -4.32 4.93
CA THR A 30 18.71 -3.02 4.29
C THR A 30 17.48 -2.29 4.87
N ILE A 31 16.69 -2.95 5.72
CA ILE A 31 15.50 -2.36 6.33
C ILE A 31 15.83 -1.73 7.68
N ASP A 32 15.74 -0.40 7.75
CA ASP A 32 15.81 0.34 9.00
C ASP A 32 14.51 0.21 9.79
N LEU A 33 14.49 -0.73 10.74
CA LEU A 33 13.34 -1.01 11.61
C LEU A 33 12.96 0.18 12.49
N ALA A 34 13.95 0.94 12.97
CA ALA A 34 13.69 2.11 13.81
C ALA A 34 12.98 3.19 12.99
N LYS A 35 13.44 3.44 11.75
CA LYS A 35 12.79 4.34 10.81
C LYS A 35 11.39 3.85 10.45
N PHE A 36 11.21 2.57 10.11
CA PHE A 36 9.90 2.01 9.77
C PHE A 36 8.85 2.23 10.87
N ARG A 37 9.24 2.03 12.14
CA ARG A 37 8.35 2.22 13.31
C ARG A 37 7.80 3.66 13.43
N THR A 38 8.44 4.65 12.82
CA THR A 38 7.96 6.05 12.78
C THR A 38 6.99 6.36 11.65
N ARG A 39 6.81 5.44 10.70
CA ARG A 39 5.98 5.62 9.50
C ARG A 39 4.52 5.27 9.77
N THR A 40 3.62 5.60 8.83
CA THR A 40 2.17 5.43 9.02
C THR A 40 1.77 4.00 9.40
N HIS A 41 2.47 3.00 8.86
CA HIS A 41 2.23 1.59 9.14
C HIS A 41 3.22 0.97 10.13
N GLY A 42 4.03 1.79 10.83
CA GLY A 42 5.12 1.32 11.70
C GLY A 42 4.69 0.44 12.89
N LYS A 43 3.38 0.36 13.16
CA LYS A 43 2.79 -0.51 14.18
C LYS A 43 2.34 -1.87 13.63
N LEU A 44 2.32 -2.06 12.31
CA LEU A 44 1.94 -3.33 11.70
C LEU A 44 3.13 -4.30 11.73
N GLY A 45 2.82 -5.60 11.82
CA GLY A 45 3.82 -6.65 11.63
C GLY A 45 4.23 -6.77 10.16
N CYS A 46 5.45 -7.26 9.90
CA CYS A 46 5.98 -7.39 8.55
C CYS A 46 5.09 -8.26 7.65
N VAL A 47 4.58 -9.37 8.18
CA VAL A 47 3.69 -10.30 7.46
C VAL A 47 2.28 -9.77 7.21
N THR A 48 1.91 -8.62 7.78
CA THR A 48 0.63 -7.97 7.49
C THR A 48 0.56 -7.45 6.06
N CYS A 49 1.69 -6.97 5.51
CA CYS A 49 1.81 -6.57 4.12
C CYS A 49 2.46 -7.66 3.27
N HIS A 50 3.46 -8.38 3.82
CA HIS A 50 4.12 -9.51 3.18
C HIS A 50 3.35 -10.81 3.40
N THR A 51 2.09 -10.84 2.97
CA THR A 51 1.14 -11.90 3.31
C THR A 51 1.44 -13.23 2.64
N ALA A 52 2.41 -13.27 1.72
CA ALA A 52 2.90 -14.49 1.09
C ALA A 52 3.97 -15.21 1.93
N ILE A 53 4.46 -14.59 3.01
CA ILE A 53 5.40 -15.24 3.94
C ILE A 53 4.62 -16.13 4.88
N THR A 54 4.74 -17.44 4.69
CA THR A 54 4.13 -18.47 5.55
C THR A 54 5.15 -19.36 6.26
N THR A 55 6.41 -19.34 5.81
CA THR A 55 7.52 -20.09 6.39
C THR A 55 8.78 -19.23 6.42
N LEU A 56 9.65 -19.47 7.40
CA LEU A 56 10.98 -18.88 7.49
C LEU A 56 12.04 -20.01 7.47
N PRO A 57 13.08 -19.92 6.63
CA PRO A 57 13.25 -18.94 5.56
C PRO A 57 12.16 -19.06 4.47
N HIS A 58 11.84 -17.95 3.81
CA HIS A 58 10.87 -17.89 2.70
C HIS A 58 11.59 -17.98 1.33
N PRO A 59 10.90 -18.35 0.24
CA PRO A 59 11.46 -18.27 -1.11
C PRO A 59 11.95 -16.86 -1.44
N GLU A 60 13.01 -16.74 -2.25
CA GLU A 60 13.64 -15.46 -2.59
C GLU A 60 12.67 -14.50 -3.30
N LYS A 61 11.87 -15.02 -4.23
CA LYS A 61 10.93 -14.22 -5.00
C LYS A 61 9.53 -14.31 -4.41
N LEU A 62 9.08 -13.19 -3.84
CA LEU A 62 7.73 -13.03 -3.32
C LEU A 62 6.94 -12.01 -4.13
N PRO A 63 5.60 -12.11 -4.17
CA PRO A 63 4.76 -11.06 -4.71
C PRO A 63 4.90 -9.76 -3.90
N PRO A 64 4.67 -8.60 -4.52
CA PRO A 64 4.72 -7.32 -3.83
C PRO A 64 3.62 -7.19 -2.75
N PRO A 65 3.82 -6.30 -1.76
CA PRO A 65 2.85 -6.08 -0.69
C PRO A 65 1.50 -5.61 -1.24
N GLN A 66 0.41 -6.07 -0.63
CA GLN A 66 -0.96 -5.89 -1.13
C GLN A 66 -1.66 -4.71 -0.43
N CYS A 67 -1.48 -3.49 -0.95
CA CYS A 67 -2.09 -2.28 -0.37
C CYS A 67 -3.63 -2.35 -0.31
N VAL A 68 -4.23 -2.92 -1.34
CA VAL A 68 -5.69 -2.95 -1.54
C VAL A 68 -6.44 -3.89 -0.59
N ARG A 69 -5.73 -4.72 0.20
CA ARG A 69 -6.37 -5.53 1.25
C ARG A 69 -6.97 -4.68 2.37
N CYS A 70 -6.40 -3.50 2.61
CA CYS A 70 -6.90 -2.54 3.59
C CYS A 70 -7.39 -1.26 2.92
N HIS A 71 -6.74 -0.83 1.84
CA HIS A 71 -7.13 0.32 1.02
C HIS A 71 -7.98 -0.10 -0.18
N ASP A 72 -9.09 -0.79 0.07
CA ASP A 72 -9.96 -1.30 -1.00
C ASP A 72 -10.59 -0.13 -1.78
N HIS A 73 -11.16 0.85 -1.09
CA HIS A 73 -11.75 2.03 -1.73
C HIS A 73 -10.75 2.80 -2.59
N GLU A 74 -9.56 3.11 -2.05
CA GLU A 74 -8.52 3.78 -2.84
C GLU A 74 -8.00 2.91 -3.99
N GLY A 75 -7.95 1.59 -3.77
CA GLY A 75 -7.61 0.60 -4.79
C GLY A 75 -8.59 0.59 -5.96
N GLN A 76 -9.89 0.70 -5.68
CA GLN A 76 -10.95 0.81 -6.69
C GLN A 76 -10.86 2.14 -7.45
N ASP A 77 -10.70 3.26 -6.75
CA ASP A 77 -10.56 4.57 -7.36
C ASP A 77 -9.32 4.63 -8.28
N TYR A 78 -8.18 4.15 -7.79
CA TYR A 78 -6.96 4.02 -8.58
C TYR A 78 -7.18 3.08 -9.78
N GLY A 79 -7.79 1.92 -9.55
CA GLY A 79 -8.03 0.90 -10.57
C GLY A 79 -8.97 1.33 -11.70
N ASN A 80 -9.81 2.35 -11.44
CA ASN A 80 -10.69 3.01 -12.39
C ASN A 80 -10.10 4.29 -13.00
N SER A 81 -8.99 4.79 -12.47
CA SER A 81 -8.27 5.95 -13.00
C SER A 81 -7.50 5.60 -14.28
N VAL A 82 -7.10 6.62 -15.04
CA VAL A 82 -6.19 6.45 -16.19
C VAL A 82 -4.87 5.76 -15.82
N HIS A 83 -4.36 6.02 -14.62
CA HIS A 83 -3.12 5.40 -14.16
C HIS A 83 -3.30 3.90 -13.92
N GLY A 84 -4.37 3.51 -13.23
CA GLY A 84 -4.67 2.11 -12.97
C GLY A 84 -5.02 1.33 -14.24
N VAL A 85 -5.78 1.95 -15.16
CA VAL A 85 -6.07 1.35 -16.47
C VAL A 85 -4.80 1.17 -17.30
N ALA A 86 -3.93 2.18 -17.37
CA ALA A 86 -2.66 2.09 -18.08
C ALA A 86 -1.77 0.97 -17.51
N ARG A 87 -1.70 0.84 -16.16
CA ARG A 87 -0.98 -0.27 -15.52
C ARG A 87 -1.55 -1.64 -15.86
N LYS A 88 -2.88 -1.80 -15.86
CA LYS A 88 -3.55 -3.05 -16.26
C LYS A 88 -3.27 -3.43 -17.72
N GLN A 89 -3.00 -2.44 -18.57
CA GLN A 89 -2.59 -2.65 -19.96
C GLN A 89 -1.10 -2.95 -20.13
N GLY A 90 -0.35 -3.16 -19.04
CA GLY A 90 1.09 -3.46 -19.10
C GLY A 90 1.97 -2.25 -19.39
N LYS A 91 1.45 -1.01 -19.28
CA LYS A 91 2.27 0.20 -19.44
C LYS A 91 3.10 0.40 -18.19
N ASP A 92 4.32 -0.11 -18.18
CA ASP A 92 5.10 -0.20 -16.94
C ASP A 92 5.47 1.16 -16.34
N HIS A 93 5.54 2.19 -17.18
CA HIS A 93 5.83 3.57 -16.79
C HIS A 93 4.66 4.27 -16.09
N ALA A 94 3.45 3.70 -16.14
CA ALA A 94 2.32 4.26 -15.40
C ALA A 94 2.60 4.18 -13.88
N PRO A 95 2.12 5.15 -13.08
CA PRO A 95 2.46 5.17 -11.66
C PRO A 95 1.66 4.10 -10.90
N SER A 96 2.29 3.49 -9.91
CA SER A 96 1.68 2.60 -8.92
C SER A 96 1.41 3.34 -7.59
N CYS A 97 0.84 2.66 -6.60
CA CYS A 97 0.66 3.20 -5.24
C CYS A 97 1.97 3.77 -4.68
N VAL A 98 3.07 3.00 -4.79
CA VAL A 98 4.39 3.40 -4.25
C VAL A 98 5.08 4.47 -5.09
N THR A 99 4.72 4.61 -6.38
CA THR A 99 5.24 5.70 -7.22
C THR A 99 4.84 7.07 -6.67
N CYS A 100 3.58 7.19 -6.23
CA CYS A 100 3.04 8.42 -5.67
C CYS A 100 3.27 8.54 -4.16
N HIS A 101 3.11 7.47 -3.38
CA HIS A 101 3.19 7.53 -1.92
C HIS A 101 4.61 7.32 -1.35
N GLY A 102 5.54 6.78 -2.15
CA GLY A 102 6.87 6.38 -1.70
C GLY A 102 6.98 4.88 -1.42
N HIS A 103 8.18 4.43 -1.05
CA HIS A 103 8.45 3.04 -0.70
C HIS A 103 7.52 2.57 0.43
N ALA A 104 7.09 1.30 0.41
CA ALA A 104 6.12 0.77 1.38
C ALA A 104 6.58 0.92 2.84
N HIS A 105 7.89 0.86 3.08
CA HIS A 105 8.49 1.05 4.42
C HIS A 105 8.70 2.51 4.82
N ASP A 106 8.39 3.48 3.95
CA ASP A 106 8.65 4.92 4.17
C ASP A 106 7.38 5.79 4.04
N VAL A 107 6.20 5.19 3.86
CA VAL A 107 4.95 5.93 3.65
C VAL A 107 4.61 6.77 4.89
N VAL A 108 4.35 8.05 4.66
CA VAL A 108 3.94 9.04 5.67
C VAL A 108 2.58 9.64 5.35
N PRO A 109 1.87 10.22 6.34
CA PRO A 109 0.54 10.81 6.13
C PRO A 109 0.54 11.91 5.06
N LYS A 110 -0.58 12.11 4.34
CA LYS A 110 -0.67 13.10 3.25
C LYS A 110 -0.38 14.55 3.65
N ASN A 111 -0.51 14.89 4.93
CA ASN A 111 -0.22 16.22 5.47
C ASN A 111 1.22 16.33 6.01
N HIS A 112 1.98 15.25 6.03
CA HIS A 112 3.38 15.27 6.45
C HIS A 112 4.24 16.04 5.43
N PRO A 113 5.19 16.88 5.86
CA PRO A 113 6.05 17.64 4.96
C PRO A 113 6.79 16.81 3.90
N ASP A 114 7.20 15.60 4.27
CA ASP A 114 7.93 14.66 3.39
C ASP A 114 7.02 13.81 2.50
N SER A 115 5.69 13.91 2.66
CA SER A 115 4.78 13.11 1.86
C SER A 115 4.84 13.54 0.40
N LYS A 116 5.12 12.59 -0.49
CA LYS A 116 5.12 12.86 -1.94
C LYS A 116 3.74 13.29 -2.45
N VAL A 117 2.67 12.96 -1.73
CA VAL A 117 1.29 13.39 -2.02
C VAL A 117 0.84 14.57 -1.15
N ALA A 118 1.75 15.23 -0.43
CA ALA A 118 1.42 16.52 0.20
C ALA A 118 1.10 17.54 -0.89
N ARG A 119 0.13 18.42 -0.62
CA ARG A 119 -0.33 19.44 -1.59
C ARG A 119 0.82 20.24 -2.19
N LYS A 120 1.82 20.61 -1.37
CA LYS A 120 3.03 21.35 -1.80
C LYS A 120 4.02 20.53 -2.65
N ASN A 121 3.95 19.20 -2.58
CA ASN A 121 4.86 18.29 -3.27
C ASN A 121 4.23 17.67 -4.53
N MET A 122 2.92 17.89 -4.75
CA MET A 122 2.16 17.23 -5.81
C MET A 122 2.69 17.58 -7.21
N ASP A 123 3.03 18.85 -7.46
CA ASP A 123 3.58 19.28 -8.75
C ASP A 123 4.90 18.57 -9.07
N ALA A 124 5.77 18.39 -8.06
CA ALA A 124 7.01 17.66 -8.22
C ALA A 124 6.77 16.14 -8.42
N THR A 125 5.78 15.57 -7.75
CA THR A 125 5.42 14.15 -7.89
C THR A 125 4.84 13.84 -9.27
N CYS A 126 3.88 14.64 -9.73
CA CYS A 126 3.28 14.49 -11.06
C CYS A 126 4.28 14.88 -12.17
N GLY A 127 5.14 15.87 -11.88
CA GLY A 127 6.21 16.37 -12.75
C GLY A 127 7.25 15.35 -13.16
N LYS A 128 7.30 14.19 -12.49
CA LYS A 128 8.15 13.05 -12.90
C LYS A 128 7.78 12.48 -14.27
N CYS A 129 6.52 12.61 -14.67
CA CYS A 129 6.01 12.07 -15.93
C CYS A 129 5.23 13.11 -16.76
N HIS A 130 4.64 14.12 -16.13
CA HIS A 130 3.84 15.13 -16.80
C HIS A 130 4.57 16.46 -16.84
N ASP A 131 4.68 17.05 -18.03
CA ASP A 131 5.19 18.42 -18.14
C ASP A 131 4.21 19.45 -17.53
N GLN A 132 4.70 20.67 -17.34
CA GLN A 132 3.94 21.76 -16.73
C GLN A 132 2.72 22.17 -17.56
N GLU A 133 2.78 22.05 -18.89
CA GLU A 133 1.65 22.36 -19.76
C GLU A 133 0.51 21.36 -19.54
N HIS A 134 0.84 20.08 -19.46
CA HIS A 134 -0.09 18.99 -19.18
C HIS A 134 -0.71 19.15 -17.79
N LEU A 135 0.09 19.44 -16.75
CA LEU A 135 -0.43 19.68 -15.40
C LEU A 135 -1.42 20.86 -15.35
N ARG A 136 -1.14 21.95 -16.07
CA ARG A 136 -2.06 23.09 -16.19
C ARG A 136 -3.37 22.74 -16.91
N LYS A 137 -3.33 21.84 -17.90
CA LYS A 137 -4.53 21.33 -18.58
C LYS A 137 -5.35 20.41 -17.67
N LEU A 138 -4.71 19.63 -16.80
CA LEU A 138 -5.40 18.75 -15.85
C LEU A 138 -6.12 19.55 -14.76
N SER A 139 -5.49 20.59 -14.21
CA SER A 139 -6.10 21.43 -13.16
C SER A 139 -7.32 22.23 -13.63
N THR A 140 -7.42 22.47 -14.95
CA THR A 140 -8.53 23.20 -15.58
C THR A 140 -9.65 22.27 -16.10
N ARG A 141 -9.34 21.01 -16.41
CA ARG A 141 -10.29 20.05 -17.01
C ARG A 141 -10.85 19.01 -16.03
N LEU A 142 -10.18 18.75 -14.90
CA LEU A 142 -10.68 17.80 -13.92
C LEU A 142 -11.63 18.50 -12.94
N PRO A 143 -12.87 17.99 -12.75
CA PRO A 143 -13.76 18.52 -11.74
C PRO A 143 -13.06 18.45 -10.37
N LYS A 144 -13.17 19.52 -9.57
CA LYS A 144 -12.59 19.60 -8.21
C LYS A 144 -13.02 18.46 -7.26
N ARG A 145 -13.95 17.59 -7.69
CA ARG A 145 -14.51 16.42 -6.96
C ARG A 145 -14.87 15.24 -7.87
N ALA A 146 -14.11 14.94 -8.93
CA ALA A 146 -14.36 13.71 -9.68
C ALA A 146 -13.74 12.51 -8.94
N SER A 147 -14.51 11.89 -8.03
CA SER A 147 -14.19 10.59 -7.43
C SER A 147 -14.28 9.43 -8.43
N ARG A 148 -14.73 9.69 -9.66
CA ARG A 148 -14.87 8.68 -10.72
C ARG A 148 -14.58 9.31 -12.07
N MET A 149 -13.43 9.00 -12.67
CA MET A 149 -13.18 9.34 -14.07
C MET A 149 -14.10 8.48 -14.95
N ASP A 150 -14.99 9.12 -15.71
CA ASP A 150 -15.72 8.46 -16.79
C ASP A 150 -14.75 8.21 -17.95
N LEU A 151 -14.14 7.02 -17.97
CA LEU A 151 -13.18 6.58 -18.98
C LEU A 151 -13.73 6.65 -20.42
N LYS A 152 -15.04 6.77 -20.62
CA LYS A 152 -15.66 6.95 -21.94
C LYS A 152 -15.62 8.41 -22.42
N LYS A 153 -15.39 9.38 -21.52
CA LYS A 153 -15.34 10.82 -21.82
C LYS A 153 -13.93 11.38 -21.93
N MET A 154 -12.90 10.55 -21.83
CA MET A 154 -11.52 11.01 -21.95
C MET A 154 -11.13 11.17 -23.42
N PRO A 155 -10.68 12.37 -23.84
CA PRO A 155 -10.23 12.59 -25.21
C PRO A 155 -8.92 11.85 -25.47
N GLY A 156 -8.79 11.20 -26.62
CA GLY A 156 -7.57 10.50 -27.05
C GLY A 156 -7.53 8.99 -26.78
N LYS A 157 -8.68 8.30 -26.83
CA LYS A 157 -8.68 6.92 -27.32
C LYS A 157 -8.39 6.92 -28.82
#